data_AF-A0A7V1SJC0-F1
#
_entry.id   AF-A0A7V1SJC0-F1
#
_cell.length_a   1.000
_cell.length_b   1.000
_cell.length_c   1.000
_cell.angle_alpha   90.00
_cell.angle_beta   90.00
_cell.angle_gamma   90.00
#
_symmetry.space_group_name_H-M   'P 1'
#
loop_
_entity.id
_entity.type
_entity.pdbx_description
1 polymer ?
#
loop_
_entity_poly.entity_id
_entity_poly.type
_entity_poly.pdbx_seq_one_letter_code
_entity_poly.pdbx_strand_id
1 'polypeptide(L)'
;KQPVAHTMQLWNFGGMVLAGLAFALAGGCPGRQLFLAGEGDGDSAVFVFGMIVGAGFAHNFGLASSPNGVGPHGIAATIIGLVVCLFIGFTMRKRA
;
A
#
# COMPACT_ATOMS: atom_id res chain seq x y z
N LYS A 1 -5.62 9.29 -18.09
CA LYS A 1 -5.43 9.87 -16.74
C LYS A 1 -5.39 8.71 -15.75
N GLN A 2 -4.37 8.64 -14.89
CA GLN A 2 -4.25 7.56 -13.92
C GLN A 2 -5.26 7.79 -12.77
N PRO A 3 -6.02 6.77 -12.36
CA PRO A 3 -6.89 6.85 -11.18
C PRO A 3 -6.10 7.28 -9.94
N VAL A 4 -6.71 8.04 -9.03
CA VAL A 4 -6.13 8.49 -7.74
C VAL A 4 -4.96 9.50 -7.88
N ALA A 5 -4.32 9.62 -9.04
CA ALA A 5 -3.21 10.53 -9.26
C ALA A 5 -3.63 12.01 -9.28
N HIS A 6 -2.87 12.86 -8.59
CA HIS A 6 -3.06 14.32 -8.53
C HIS A 6 -1.80 15.10 -8.94
N THR A 7 -1.87 16.43 -8.95
CA THR A 7 -0.76 17.30 -9.37
C THR A 7 0.33 17.49 -8.30
N MET A 8 0.05 17.20 -7.03
CA MET A 8 1.07 17.24 -5.98
C MET A 8 2.07 16.08 -6.12
N GLN A 9 3.14 16.31 -6.87
CA GLN A 9 4.10 15.27 -7.28
C GLN A 9 4.76 14.56 -6.10
N LEU A 10 5.11 15.29 -5.04
CA LEU A 10 5.74 14.70 -3.84
C LEU A 10 4.86 13.62 -3.20
N TRP A 11 3.56 13.88 -3.06
CA TRP A 11 2.63 12.96 -2.41
C TRP A 11 2.21 11.82 -3.34
N ASN A 12 2.14 12.04 -4.65
CA ASN A 12 1.98 10.95 -5.63
C ASN A 12 3.18 9.99 -5.57
N PHE A 13 4.39 10.55 -5.59
CA PHE A 13 5.61 9.78 -5.50
C PHE A 13 5.70 9.04 -4.16
N GLY A 14 5.46 9.73 -3.05
CA GLY A 14 5.46 9.14 -1.71
C GLY A 14 4.46 8.00 -1.56
N GLY A 15 3.24 8.16 -2.11
CA GLY A 15 2.24 7.10 -2.12
C GLY A 15 2.69 5.87 -2.91
N MET A 16 3.32 6.06 -4.07
CA MET A 16 3.87 4.96 -4.86
C MET A 16 5.08 4.28 -4.19
N VAL A 17 5.94 5.05 -3.51
CA VAL A 17 7.04 4.51 -2.69
C VAL A 17 6.49 3.65 -1.56
N LEU A 18 5.48 4.15 -0.84
CA LEU A 18 4.81 3.39 0.22
C LEU A 18 4.20 2.09 -0.32
N ALA A 19 3.46 2.16 -1.42
CA ALA A 19 2.87 0.96 -2.04
C ALA A 19 3.95 -0.05 -2.43
N GLY A 20 5.02 0.39 -3.11
CA GLY A 20 6.13 -0.47 -3.50
C GLY A 20 6.83 -1.13 -2.31
N LEU A 21 7.07 -0.37 -1.24
CA LEU A 21 7.71 -0.88 -0.03
C LEU A 21 6.82 -1.90 0.70
N ALA A 22 5.53 -1.61 0.87
CA ALA A 22 4.58 -2.52 1.49
C ALA A 22 4.48 -3.84 0.71
N PHE A 23 4.39 -3.76 -0.61
CA PHE A 23 4.37 -4.94 -1.48
C PHE A 23 5.67 -5.74 -1.41
N ALA A 24 6.83 -5.07 -1.42
CA ALA A 24 8.12 -5.76 -1.27
C ALA A 24 8.21 -6.54 0.05
N LEU A 25 7.68 -5.99 1.14
CA LEU A 25 7.69 -6.63 2.46
C LEU A 25 6.70 -7.79 2.57
N ALA A 26 5.52 -7.67 1.95
CA ALA A 26 4.41 -8.59 2.16
C ALA A 26 4.28 -9.70 1.09
N GLY A 27 5.20 -9.79 0.11
CA GLY A 27 5.26 -10.93 -0.82
C GLY A 27 5.48 -10.58 -2.29
N GLY A 28 5.81 -9.34 -2.62
CA GLY A 28 6.13 -8.88 -3.97
C GLY A 28 4.90 -8.38 -4.75
N CYS A 29 4.87 -8.66 -6.06
CA CYS A 29 3.87 -8.10 -6.97
C CYS A 29 2.44 -8.52 -6.60
N PRO A 30 1.49 -7.58 -6.44
CA PRO A 30 0.12 -7.90 -6.04
C PRO A 30 -0.62 -8.77 -7.06
N GLY A 31 -0.31 -8.66 -8.36
CA GLY A 31 -0.89 -9.52 -9.39
C GLY A 31 -0.51 -11.00 -9.22
N ARG A 32 0.76 -11.29 -8.89
CA ARG A 32 1.23 -12.65 -8.59
C ARG A 32 0.48 -13.24 -7.40
N GLN A 33 0.33 -12.44 -6.34
CA GLN A 33 -0.38 -12.86 -5.13
C GLN A 33 -1.86 -13.19 -5.42
N LEU A 34 -2.50 -12.44 -6.32
CA LEU A 34 -3.86 -12.75 -6.76
C LEU A 34 -3.98 -14.12 -7.46
N PHE A 35 -3.02 -14.45 -8.34
CA PHE A 35 -3.01 -15.76 -9.00
C PHE A 35 -2.75 -16.91 -8.01
N LEU A 36 -1.76 -16.76 -7.13
CA LEU A 36 -1.45 -17.78 -6.12
C LEU A 36 -2.61 -18.02 -5.15
N ALA A 37 -3.34 -16.97 -4.76
CA ALA A 37 -4.57 -17.13 -3.98
C ALA A 37 -5.61 -18.00 -4.71
N GLY A 38 -5.69 -17.89 -6.05
CA GLY A 38 -6.56 -18.74 -6.89
C GLY A 38 -6.07 -20.19 -7.04
N GLU A 39 -4.77 -20.41 -6.90
CA GLU A 39 -4.15 -21.75 -6.89
C GLU A 39 -4.23 -22.45 -5.52
N GLY A 40 -4.75 -21.76 -4.50
CA GLY A 40 -4.95 -22.28 -3.15
C GLY A 40 -3.88 -21.88 -2.13
N ASP A 41 -3.02 -20.92 -2.44
CA ASP A 41 -2.04 -20.39 -1.48
C ASP A 41 -2.73 -19.49 -0.44
N GLY A 42 -2.76 -19.97 0.81
CA GLY A 42 -3.44 -19.30 1.92
C GLY A 42 -2.80 -17.97 2.31
N ASP A 43 -1.47 -17.86 2.25
CA ASP A 43 -0.73 -16.64 2.61
C ASP A 43 -1.05 -15.52 1.60
N SER A 44 -1.07 -15.86 0.32
CA SER A 44 -1.47 -14.98 -0.78
C SER A 44 -2.92 -14.54 -0.65
N ALA A 45 -3.82 -15.44 -0.21
CA ALA A 45 -5.23 -15.09 0.01
C ALA A 45 -5.39 -14.07 1.15
N VAL A 46 -4.65 -14.21 2.25
CA VAL A 46 -4.64 -13.21 3.34
C VAL A 46 -4.10 -11.87 2.86
N PHE A 47 -3.04 -11.88 2.04
CA PHE A 47 -2.51 -10.67 1.42
C PHE A 47 -3.56 -9.93 0.58
N VAL A 48 -4.24 -10.65 -0.33
CA VAL A 48 -5.28 -10.08 -1.20
C VAL A 48 -6.46 -9.55 -0.37
N PHE A 49 -6.90 -10.32 0.63
CA PHE A 49 -7.95 -9.87 1.54
C PHE A 49 -7.57 -8.58 2.27
N GLY A 50 -6.33 -8.50 2.78
CA GLY A 50 -5.78 -7.30 3.40
C GLY A 50 -5.79 -6.09 2.46
N MET A 51 -5.43 -6.27 1.18
CA MET A 51 -5.50 -5.20 0.19
C MET A 51 -6.93 -4.70 -0.03
N ILE A 52 -7.92 -5.61 -0.13
CA ILE A 52 -9.32 -5.23 -0.33
C ILE A 52 -9.86 -4.46 0.87
N VAL A 53 -9.63 -4.98 2.08
CA VAL A 53 -10.04 -4.31 3.33
C VAL A 53 -9.36 -2.94 3.45
N GLY A 54 -8.04 -2.89 3.22
CA GLY A 54 -7.28 -1.65 3.26
C GLY A 54 -7.76 -0.60 2.25
N ALA A 55 -8.09 -1.02 1.02
CA ALA A 55 -8.69 -0.14 0.02
C ALA A 55 -10.07 0.37 0.48
N GLY A 56 -10.90 -0.50 1.06
CA GLY A 56 -12.17 -0.12 1.68
C GLY A 56 -11.99 0.98 2.73
N PHE A 57 -11.05 0.81 3.66
CA PHE A 57 -10.74 1.85 4.65
C PHE A 57 -10.22 3.13 3.97
N ALA A 58 -9.30 3.01 3.01
CA ALA A 58 -8.69 4.16 2.38
C ALA A 58 -9.71 5.06 1.67
N HIS A 59 -10.63 4.44 0.93
CA HIS A 59 -11.64 5.16 0.14
C HIS A 59 -12.80 5.70 0.98
N ASN A 60 -13.14 5.09 2.12
CA ASN A 60 -14.26 5.54 2.97
C ASN A 60 -13.87 6.59 4.01
N PHE A 61 -12.62 6.57 4.51
CA PHE A 61 -12.17 7.49 5.57
C PHE A 61 -11.33 8.67 5.07
N GLY A 62 -11.36 8.96 3.76
CA GLY A 62 -10.67 10.14 3.20
C GLY A 62 -9.14 10.05 3.20
N LEU A 63 -8.59 8.83 3.21
CA LEU A 63 -7.16 8.58 3.11
C LEU A 63 -6.72 8.47 1.64
N ALA A 64 -7.62 7.98 0.77
CA ALA A 64 -7.38 7.88 -0.66
C ALA A 64 -7.39 9.25 -1.33
N SER A 65 -6.44 9.48 -2.21
CA SER A 65 -6.41 10.69 -3.04
C SER A 65 -7.36 10.58 -4.25
N SER A 66 -7.52 11.69 -4.96
CA SER A 66 -8.27 11.75 -6.20
C SER A 66 -7.59 12.71 -7.18
N PRO A 67 -8.04 12.79 -8.45
CA PRO A 67 -7.56 13.82 -9.37
C PRO A 67 -7.72 15.27 -8.87
N ASN A 68 -8.61 15.50 -7.90
CA ASN A 68 -8.83 16.81 -7.30
C ASN A 68 -7.80 17.15 -6.21
N GLY A 69 -6.94 16.20 -5.80
CA GLY A 69 -5.93 16.41 -4.76
C GLY A 69 -5.81 15.25 -3.78
N VAL A 70 -4.98 15.46 -2.77
CA VAL A 70 -4.78 14.52 -1.66
C VAL A 70 -5.99 14.56 -0.73
N GLY A 71 -6.46 13.38 -0.29
CA GLY A 71 -7.56 13.28 0.66
C GLY A 71 -7.22 13.96 2.00
N PRO A 72 -8.23 14.33 2.83
CA PRO A 72 -8.01 15.04 4.09
C PRO A 72 -6.97 14.39 5.01
N HIS A 73 -6.89 13.06 4.99
CA HIS A 73 -5.96 12.29 5.82
C HIS A 73 -4.87 11.57 4.99
N GLY A 74 -4.78 11.80 3.68
CA GLY A 74 -3.86 11.07 2.79
C GLY A 74 -2.38 11.35 3.06
N ILE A 75 -2.04 12.57 3.46
CA ILE A 75 -0.67 12.92 3.86
C ILE A 75 -0.25 12.15 5.11
N ALA A 76 -1.09 12.20 6.15
CA ALA A 76 -0.84 11.50 7.40
C ALA A 76 -0.76 9.98 7.18
N ALA A 77 -1.66 9.42 6.37
CA ALA A 77 -1.65 8.00 6.00
C ALA A 77 -0.34 7.59 5.34
N THR A 78 0.16 8.41 4.40
CA THR A 78 1.42 8.13 3.68
C THR A 78 2.61 8.12 4.65
N ILE A 79 2.69 9.11 5.54
CA ILE A 79 3.79 9.22 6.51
C ILE A 79 3.75 8.05 7.49
N ILE A 80 2.58 7.77 8.09
CA ILE A 80 2.41 6.66 9.05
C ILE A 80 2.73 5.32 8.37
N GLY A 81 2.24 5.10 7.16
CA GLY A 81 2.52 3.89 6.39
C GLY A 81 4.02 3.70 6.14
N LEU A 82 4.75 4.77 5.78
CA LEU A 82 6.19 4.69 5.57
C LEU A 82 6.93 4.36 6.87
N VAL A 83 6.57 5.00 7.98
CA VAL A 83 7.15 4.70 9.30
C VAL A 83 6.92 3.24 9.68
N VAL A 84 5.70 2.73 9.51
CA VAL A 84 5.36 1.33 9.81
C VAL A 84 6.13 0.36 8.91
N CYS A 85 6.19 0.60 7.60
CA CYS A 85 6.91 -0.27 6.68
C CYS A 85 8.42 -0.28 6.96
N LEU A 86 9.02 0.89 7.22
CA LEU A 86 10.43 0.99 7.59
C LEU A 86 10.69 0.28 8.93
N PHE A 87 9.83 0.46 9.92
CA PHE A 87 9.93 -0.23 11.21
C PHE A 87 9.92 -1.75 11.02
N ILE A 88 8.97 -2.29 10.26
CA ILE A 88 8.89 -3.73 9.95
C ILE A 88 10.17 -4.19 9.22
N GLY A 89 10.60 -3.46 8.19
CA GLY A 89 11.78 -3.81 7.39
C GLY A 89 13.07 -3.82 8.21
N PHE A 90 13.26 -2.87 9.13
CA PHE A 90 14.44 -2.81 9.97
C PHE A 90 14.41 -3.81 11.13
N THR A 91 13.25 -4.05 11.74
CA THR A 91 13.12 -4.96 12.89
C THR A 91 13.19 -6.43 12.50
N MET A 92 12.68 -6.79 11.32
CA MET A 92 12.69 -8.18 10.82
C MET A 92 13.93 -8.53 9.99
N ARG A 93 14.91 -7.61 9.89
CA ARG A 93 16.15 -7.84 9.16
C ARG A 93 16.96 -8.94 9.85
N LYS A 94 17.30 -10.00 9.11
CA LYS A 94 18.29 -10.99 9.59
C LYS A 94 19.62 -10.27 9.79
N ARG A 95 20.20 -10.39 10.98
CA ARG A 95 21.55 -9.90 11.25
C ARG A 95 22.53 -10.73 10.42
N ALA A 96 23.50 -10.05 9.81
CA ALA A 96 24.60 -10.69 9.09
C ALA A 96 25.49 -11.48 10.05
#